data_AF-A0A356ZWQ2-F1
#
_entry.id   AF-A0A356ZWQ2-F1
#
_cell.length_a   1.000
_cell.length_b   1.000
_cell.length_c   1.000
_cell.angle_alpha   90.00
_cell.angle_beta   90.00
_cell.angle_gamma   90.00
#
_symmetry.space_group_name_H-M   'P 1'
#
loop_
_entity.id
_entity.type
_entity.pdbx_description
1 polymer ?
#
loop_
_entity_poly.entity_id
_entity_poly.type
_entity_poly.pdbx_seq_one_letter_code
_entity_poly.pdbx_strand_id
1 'polypeptide(L)' 'AEQGAWVSAVGTLVNRSSDGKVPWNIPFFSVLTMPGIETWLPENCPLCRHGVPLSRPKR' A
#
# COMPACT_ATOMS: atom_id res chain seq x y z
N ALA A 1 13.88 0.40 -17.94
CA ALA A 1 14.37 1.57 -17.19
C ALA A 1 15.06 2.50 -18.17
N GLU A 2 14.85 3.80 -18.03
CA GLU A 2 15.43 4.81 -18.93
C GLU A 2 16.97 4.87 -18.86
N GLN A 3 17.59 4.29 -17.81
CA GLN A 3 19.05 4.20 -17.66
C GLN A 3 19.63 2.79 -17.84
N GLY A 4 18.89 1.85 -18.46
CA GLY A 4 19.40 0.51 -18.76
C GLY A 4 19.50 -0.46 -17.56
N ALA A 5 19.15 -0.02 -16.36
CA ALA A 5 19.05 -0.88 -15.19
C ALA A 5 17.75 -1.72 -15.18
N TRP A 6 17.72 -2.78 -14.37
CA TRP A 6 16.53 -3.58 -14.09
C TRP A 6 16.33 -3.71 -12.58
N VAL A 7 15.08 -3.68 -12.13
CA VAL A 7 14.76 -3.77 -10.70
C VAL A 7 14.80 -5.25 -10.29
N SER A 8 15.74 -5.59 -9.41
CA SER A 8 15.96 -6.99 -9.00
C SER A 8 15.13 -7.40 -7.78
N ALA A 9 14.76 -6.45 -6.91
CA ALA A 9 13.91 -6.66 -5.74
C ALA A 9 13.45 -5.30 -5.16
N VAL A 10 12.47 -5.34 -4.25
CA VAL A 10 12.01 -4.18 -3.46
C VAL A 10 12.00 -4.53 -1.97
N GLY A 11 12.47 -3.59 -1.13
CA GLY A 11 12.49 -3.72 0.32
C GLY A 11 11.77 -2.56 1.02
N THR A 12 11.00 -2.85 2.07
CA THR A 12 10.35 -1.84 2.91
C THR A 12 10.55 -2.09 4.41
N LEU A 13 10.42 -1.04 5.23
CA LEU A 13 10.36 -1.22 6.68
C LEU A 13 9.01 -1.79 7.13
N VAL A 14 7.91 -1.23 6.59
CA VAL A 14 6.54 -1.62 6.97
C VAL A 14 5.71 -1.86 5.72
N ASN A 15 5.12 -3.05 5.63
CA ASN A 15 4.14 -3.42 4.61
C ASN A 15 2.75 -3.43 5.24
N ARG A 16 1.88 -2.52 4.79
CA ARG A 16 0.50 -2.35 5.25
C ARG A 16 -0.54 -2.74 4.19
N SER A 17 -0.12 -3.48 3.17
CA SER A 17 -1.03 -3.97 2.15
C SER A 17 -2.05 -4.91 2.80
N SER A 18 -3.32 -4.80 2.43
CA SER A 18 -4.43 -5.45 3.15
C SER A 18 -4.26 -6.95 3.30
N ASP A 19 -3.73 -7.62 2.28
CA ASP A 19 -3.46 -9.06 2.23
C ASP A 19 -1.99 -9.41 2.55
N GLY A 20 -1.19 -8.42 2.95
CA GLY A 20 0.25 -8.55 3.17
C GLY A 20 1.05 -8.79 1.88
N LYS A 21 0.42 -8.74 0.70
CA LYS A 21 1.05 -8.99 -0.59
C LYS A 21 1.09 -7.73 -1.43
N VAL A 22 1.95 -7.75 -2.43
CA VAL A 22 2.10 -6.69 -3.43
C VAL A 22 1.99 -7.32 -4.82
N PRO A 23 1.38 -6.65 -5.80
CA PRO A 23 1.11 -7.22 -7.13
C PRO A 23 2.35 -7.14 -8.04
N TRP A 24 3.53 -7.49 -7.51
CA TRP A 24 4.80 -7.39 -8.24
C TRP A 24 5.32 -8.78 -8.57
N ASN A 25 5.86 -8.92 -9.78
CA ASN A 25 6.50 -10.15 -10.26
C ASN A 25 7.99 -10.22 -9.89
N ILE A 26 8.45 -9.34 -9.00
CA ILE A 26 9.82 -9.28 -8.50
C ILE A 26 9.84 -9.54 -6.99
N PRO A 27 10.94 -10.07 -6.43
CA PRO A 27 11.06 -10.31 -5.01
C PRO A 27 10.75 -9.06 -4.16
N PHE A 28 9.97 -9.28 -3.11
CA PHE A 28 9.57 -8.24 -2.16
C PHE A 28 9.84 -8.68 -0.73
N PHE A 29 10.43 -7.79 0.06
CA PHE A 29 10.78 -8.05 1.45
C PHE A 29 10.33 -6.90 2.35
N SER A 30 9.84 -7.22 3.54
CA SER A 30 9.51 -6.21 4.56
C SER A 30 10.01 -6.64 5.93
N VAL A 31 10.48 -5.68 6.73
CA VAL A 31 10.87 -5.93 8.13
C VAL A 31 9.63 -6.26 8.98
N LEU A 32 8.56 -5.51 8.78
CA LEU A 32 7.26 -5.74 9.42
C LEU A 32 6.16 -5.85 8.36
N THR A 33 5.29 -6.85 8.48
CA THR A 33 4.07 -6.97 7.68
C THR A 33 2.87 -6.88 8.62
N MET A 34 1.96 -5.94 8.33
CA MET A 34 0.74 -5.68 9.09
C MET A 34 -0.47 -6.03 8.22
N PRO A 35 -0.86 -7.32 8.13
CA PRO A 35 -2.05 -7.72 7.39
C PRO A 35 -3.32 -7.26 8.13
N GLY A 36 -4.44 -7.17 7.42
CA GLY A 36 -5.73 -6.81 8.01
C GLY A 36 -5.99 -5.29 8.11
N ILE A 37 -5.15 -4.46 7.50
CA ILE A 37 -5.47 -3.05 7.27
C ILE A 37 -6.43 -2.96 6.08
N GLU A 38 -7.70 -2.66 6.34
CA GLU A 38 -8.71 -2.56 5.28
C GLU A 38 -8.42 -1.37 4.35
N THR A 39 -8.50 -1.64 3.05
CA THR A 39 -8.44 -0.61 2.01
C THR A 39 -9.74 -0.63 1.23
N TRP A 40 -10.22 0.57 0.91
CA TRP A 40 -11.53 0.75 0.30
C TRP A 40 -11.39 1.59 -0.97
N LEU A 41 -12.10 1.19 -2.02
CA LEU A 41 -12.41 2.12 -3.11
C LEU A 41 -13.29 3.27 -2.57
N PRO A 42 -13.20 4.49 -3.14
CA PRO A 42 -13.97 5.63 -2.68
C PRO A 42 -15.47 5.35 -2.51
N GLU A 43 -16.07 4.62 -3.46
CA GLU A 43 -17.49 4.22 -3.47
C GLU A 43 -17.87 3.23 -2.36
N ASN A 44 -16.91 2.45 -1.86
CA ASN A 44 -17.15 1.42 -0.85
C ASN A 44 -16.72 1.87 0.56
N CYS A 45 -15.89 2.92 0.65
CA CYS A 45 -15.36 3.42 1.90
C CYS A 45 -16.49 3.89 2.84
N PRO A 46 -16.58 3.37 4.07
CA PRO A 46 -17.63 3.77 5.00
C PRO A 46 -17.54 5.26 5.33
N LEU A 47 -16.35 5.83 5.50
CA LEU A 47 -16.20 7.26 5.81
C LEU A 47 -16.62 8.16 4.65
N CYS A 48 -16.24 7.79 3.41
CA CYS A 48 -16.62 8.55 2.21
C CYS A 48 -18.13 8.52 1.98
N ARG A 49 -18.78 7.35 2.13
CA ARG A 49 -20.24 7.22 2.00
C ARG A 49 -21.01 8.02 3.04
N HIS A 50 -20.48 8.14 4.25
CA HIS A 50 -21.07 8.99 5.30
C HIS A 50 -20.67 10.47 5.20
N GLY A 51 -19.86 10.86 4.20
CA GLY A 51 -19.44 12.25 4.00
C GLY A 51 -18.60 12.82 5.15
N VAL A 52 -17.89 11.96 5.89
CA VAL A 52 -17.08 12.40 7.04
C VAL A 52 -15.93 13.28 6.54
N PRO A 53 -15.78 14.53 7.04
CA PRO A 53 -14.66 15.38 6.65
C PRO A 53 -13.31 14.74 6.99
N LEU A 54 -12.45 14.57 5.99
CA LEU A 54 -11.12 13.99 6.15
C LEU A 54 -10.06 15.08 6.10
N SER A 55 -9.11 15.04 7.05
CA SER A 55 -7.87 15.81 6.96
C SER A 55 -6.78 14.94 6.35
N ARG A 56 -5.87 15.55 5.57
CA ARG A 56 -4.72 14.83 5.03
C ARG A 56 -3.80 14.44 6.19
N PRO A 57 -3.41 13.15 6.33
CA PRO A 57 -2.49 12.74 7.37
C PRO A 57 -1.08 13.24 7.05
N LYS A 58 -0.69 14.32 7.74
CA LYS A 58 0.56 15.11 7.58
C LYS A 58 0.66 15.82 6.22
N ARG A 59 1.37 16.95 6.23
CA ARG A 59 1.48 17.91 5.11
C ARG A 59 2.68 17.58 4.23
#